data_AF-A0A821BUX5-F1
#
_entry.id   AF-A0A821BUX5-F1
#
_cell.length_a   1.000
_cell.length_b   1.000
_cell.length_c   1.000
_cell.angle_alpha   90.00
_cell.angle_beta   90.00
_cell.angle_gamma   90.00
#
_symmetry.space_group_name_H-M   'P 1'
#
loop_
_entity.id
_entity.type
_entity.pdbx_description
1 polymer ?
#
loop_
_entity_poly.entity_id
_entity_poly.type
_entity_poly.pdbx_seq_one_letter_code
_entity_poly.pdbx_strand_id
1 'polypeptide(L)'
;MNISTMHNKLLCGEYKNPLHFCDDAWLYNNKPLRVYKMCTKLAKLFVESIDRVVQKFGYCCGRQYAYLPKLMLCYGKQQCWEISPYGYYYYSNSEPLRFNLSSGKYTFCANCFHSIKSESILIGDDSTRTLVEIPKQIFLLAQNDIREPEIMIDCIVCTRLQQLPVTELSSRLEEHVNQFFLDKYCHKSRVTIRVLYSSDKICEIKPQLKKYYLNQVADNNYPYRTKVILAFQEIESVDVVFFIHFFRPKLYRQDVYHEILIGYLDYAKQHGYMYAHIWACSASEGVNYIFRCRPPEQLLPKLKRLQDWCRKMLDNEIAERLVIDYKIKAIYKIFDYRKCIELKKRFSFTRRNLILFCFKQHDIMKNCLDNQVQTVLDIPYFDHEFWPITIEEKLDQEDRRKQEVETAQAMKDEDFDDFSESEDPTE
;
A
#
# COMPACT_ATOMS: atom_id res chain seq x y z
N MET A 1 30.78 -0.80 -31.16
CA MET A 1 31.88 -1.54 -30.51
C MET A 1 31.94 -3.00 -31.00
N ASN A 2 33.13 -3.60 -31.09
CA ASN A 2 33.39 -5.02 -31.39
C ASN A 2 34.63 -5.54 -30.62
N ILE A 3 34.81 -6.87 -30.52
CA ILE A 3 35.88 -7.50 -29.71
C ILE A 3 37.29 -7.11 -30.18
N SER A 4 37.53 -7.05 -31.50
CA SER A 4 38.84 -6.69 -32.06
C SER A 4 39.22 -5.25 -31.68
N THR A 5 38.27 -4.32 -31.76
CA THR A 5 38.46 -2.94 -31.32
C THR A 5 38.76 -2.87 -29.82
N MET A 6 38.01 -3.58 -28.98
CA MET A 6 38.26 -3.60 -27.53
C MET A 6 39.64 -4.20 -27.19
N HIS A 7 40.05 -5.26 -27.88
CA HIS A 7 41.36 -5.89 -27.71
C HIS A 7 42.50 -4.93 -28.06
N ASN A 8 42.40 -4.23 -29.19
CA ASN A 8 43.41 -3.25 -29.60
C ASN A 8 43.48 -2.07 -28.62
N LYS A 9 42.34 -1.52 -28.19
CA LYS A 9 42.30 -0.45 -27.18
C LYS A 9 42.95 -0.90 -25.86
N LEU A 10 42.78 -2.16 -25.48
CA LEU A 10 43.39 -2.74 -24.29
C LEU A 10 44.92 -2.86 -24.43
N LEU A 11 45.42 -3.37 -25.55
CA LEU A 11 46.85 -3.49 -25.83
C LEU A 11 47.54 -2.13 -25.96
N CYS A 12 46.86 -1.14 -26.53
CA CYS A 12 47.36 0.23 -26.68
C CYS A 12 47.25 1.06 -25.39
N GLY A 13 46.68 0.52 -24.30
CA GLY A 13 46.54 1.23 -23.04
C GLY A 13 45.55 2.41 -23.08
N GLU A 14 44.58 2.39 -24.00
CA GLU A 14 43.62 3.50 -24.19
C GLU A 14 42.56 3.57 -23.07
N TYR A 15 42.42 2.52 -22.27
CA TYR A 15 41.50 2.49 -21.15
C TYR A 15 42.12 3.11 -19.89
N LYS A 16 41.59 4.27 -19.49
CA LYS A 16 42.02 4.98 -18.27
C LYS A 16 41.76 4.18 -16.99
N ASN A 17 40.69 3.39 -16.96
CA ASN A 17 40.31 2.55 -15.83
C ASN A 17 39.50 1.33 -16.31
N PRO A 18 39.28 0.32 -15.46
CA PRO A 18 38.54 -0.89 -15.83
C PRO A 18 37.07 -0.65 -16.22
N LEU A 19 36.43 0.43 -15.73
CA LEU A 19 35.04 0.75 -16.07
C LEU A 19 34.90 1.24 -17.52
N HIS A 20 35.89 1.99 -18.03
CA HIS A 20 35.90 2.42 -19.43
C HIS A 20 35.95 1.22 -20.40
N PHE A 21 36.59 0.12 -20.00
CA PHE A 21 36.52 -1.14 -20.75
C PHE A 21 35.13 -1.80 -20.63
N CYS A 22 34.51 -1.73 -19.44
CA CYS A 22 33.16 -2.25 -19.24
C CYS A 22 32.13 -1.52 -20.12
N ASP A 23 32.20 -0.20 -20.25
CA ASP A 23 31.29 0.59 -21.11
C ASP A 23 31.29 0.12 -22.56
N ASP A 24 32.48 -0.12 -23.12
CA ASP A 24 32.67 -0.64 -24.47
C ASP A 24 32.11 -2.07 -24.60
N ALA A 25 32.32 -2.92 -23.59
CA ALA A 25 31.78 -4.29 -23.57
C ALA A 25 30.24 -4.30 -23.50
N TRP A 26 29.64 -3.38 -22.74
CA TRP A 26 28.19 -3.22 -22.69
C TRP A 26 27.62 -2.70 -24.02
N LEU A 27 28.30 -1.78 -24.68
CA LEU A 27 27.94 -1.32 -26.02
C LEU A 27 28.03 -2.43 -27.08
N TYR A 28 28.96 -3.39 -26.92
CA TYR A 28 29.02 -4.57 -27.77
C TYR A 28 27.81 -5.49 -27.56
N ASN A 29 27.37 -5.66 -26.32
CA ASN A 29 26.24 -6.54 -25.97
C ASN A 29 24.87 -5.99 -26.40
N ASN A 30 24.77 -4.70 -26.71
CA ASN A 30 23.54 -4.08 -27.23
C ASN A 30 23.42 -4.25 -28.76
N LYS A 31 22.79 -5.34 -29.20
CA LYS A 31 22.63 -5.72 -30.63
C LYS A 31 21.17 -6.04 -30.99
N PRO A 32 20.75 -5.86 -32.27
CA PRO A 32 19.39 -6.12 -32.72
C PRO A 32 18.95 -7.60 -32.54
N LEU A 33 17.64 -7.81 -32.45
CA LEU A 33 16.93 -9.03 -32.02
C LEU A 33 17.45 -10.36 -32.61
N ARG A 34 17.99 -10.37 -33.83
CA ARG A 34 18.48 -11.60 -34.50
C ARG A 34 19.73 -12.21 -33.86
N VAL A 35 20.58 -11.42 -33.21
CA VAL A 35 21.82 -11.89 -32.54
C VAL A 35 21.67 -11.89 -31.01
N TYR A 36 20.52 -11.38 -30.53
CA TYR A 36 20.26 -11.07 -29.13
C TYR A 36 20.49 -12.26 -28.18
N LYS A 37 20.05 -13.48 -28.53
CA LYS A 37 20.23 -14.67 -27.67
C LYS A 37 21.70 -15.02 -27.40
N MET A 38 22.58 -14.85 -28.39
CA MET A 38 24.02 -15.10 -28.23
C MET A 38 24.69 -13.98 -27.43
N CYS A 39 24.30 -12.72 -27.68
CA CYS A 39 24.74 -11.57 -26.91
C CYS A 39 24.32 -11.65 -25.43
N THR A 40 23.13 -12.19 -25.11
CA THR A 40 22.71 -12.38 -23.71
C THR A 40 23.60 -13.39 -22.98
N LYS A 41 24.03 -14.48 -23.64
CA LYS A 41 24.93 -15.47 -23.04
C LYS A 41 26.33 -14.90 -22.82
N LEU A 42 26.84 -14.16 -23.80
CA LEU A 42 28.13 -13.45 -23.69
C LEU A 42 28.11 -12.40 -22.58
N ALA A 43 27.03 -11.63 -22.46
CA ALA A 43 26.86 -10.65 -21.39
C ALA A 43 26.90 -11.30 -19.99
N LYS A 44 26.26 -12.47 -19.81
CA LYS A 44 26.32 -13.21 -18.54
C LYS A 44 27.74 -13.67 -18.20
N LEU A 45 28.44 -14.29 -19.16
CA LEU A 45 29.83 -14.72 -18.97
C LEU A 45 30.78 -13.54 -18.70
N PHE A 46 30.54 -12.41 -19.36
CA PHE A 46 31.28 -11.18 -19.14
C PHE A 46 31.12 -10.71 -17.69
N VAL A 47 29.88 -10.62 -17.17
CA VAL A 47 29.61 -10.22 -15.78
C VAL A 47 30.33 -11.12 -14.77
N GLU A 48 30.22 -12.44 -14.93
CA GLU A 48 30.87 -13.40 -14.01
C GLU A 48 32.39 -13.27 -13.98
N SER A 49 32.99 -12.89 -15.12
CA SER A 49 34.44 -12.75 -15.27
C SER A 49 34.94 -11.38 -14.81
N ILE A 50 34.24 -10.31 -15.20
CA ILE A 50 34.69 -8.93 -15.01
C ILE A 50 34.59 -8.47 -13.55
N ASP A 51 33.57 -8.94 -12.81
CA ASP A 51 33.38 -8.58 -11.40
C ASP A 51 34.64 -8.88 -10.57
N ARG A 52 35.20 -10.09 -10.73
CA ARG A 52 36.43 -10.49 -10.02
C ARG A 52 37.63 -9.64 -10.40
N VAL A 53 37.67 -9.13 -11.63
CA VAL A 53 38.78 -8.30 -12.11
C VAL A 53 38.66 -6.91 -11.52
N VAL A 54 37.52 -6.24 -11.69
CA VAL A 54 37.36 -4.85 -11.24
C VAL A 54 37.38 -4.70 -9.71
N GLN A 55 36.98 -5.74 -8.98
CA GLN A 55 37.12 -5.79 -7.52
C GLN A 55 38.58 -5.73 -7.07
N LYS A 56 39.52 -6.31 -7.83
CA LYS A 56 40.97 -6.17 -7.55
C LYS A 56 41.48 -4.73 -7.73
N PHE A 57 40.77 -3.92 -8.52
CA PHE A 57 41.06 -2.50 -8.72
C PHE A 57 40.29 -1.59 -7.75
N GLY A 58 39.61 -2.15 -6.74
CA GLY A 58 38.91 -1.38 -5.70
C GLY A 58 37.47 -0.97 -6.05
N TYR A 59 36.90 -1.47 -7.14
CA TYR A 59 35.50 -1.23 -7.51
C TYR A 59 34.56 -2.28 -6.89
N CYS A 60 33.29 -1.93 -6.70
CA CYS A 60 32.29 -2.87 -6.18
C CYS A 60 31.97 -4.02 -7.16
N CYS A 61 31.77 -3.71 -8.44
CA CYS A 61 31.47 -4.66 -9.51
C CYS A 61 31.65 -4.00 -10.90
N GLY A 62 31.60 -4.79 -11.98
CA GLY A 62 31.73 -4.32 -13.37
C GLY A 62 30.39 -4.30 -14.10
N ARG A 63 29.31 -4.36 -13.34
CA ARG A 63 27.94 -4.51 -13.83
C ARG A 63 27.34 -3.17 -14.22
N GLN A 64 26.53 -3.19 -15.27
CA GLN A 64 25.69 -2.07 -15.62
C GLN A 64 24.33 -2.23 -14.93
N TYR A 65 24.11 -1.43 -13.90
CA TYR A 65 22.81 -1.31 -13.25
C TYR A 65 22.06 -0.10 -13.80
N ALA A 66 20.74 -0.26 -13.91
CA ALA A 66 19.83 0.81 -14.23
C ALA A 66 18.62 0.71 -13.31
N TYR A 67 18.08 1.84 -12.91
CA TYR A 67 16.86 1.89 -12.12
C TYR A 67 15.70 1.28 -12.92
N LEU A 68 14.74 0.71 -12.18
CA LEU A 68 13.48 0.28 -12.77
C LEU A 68 12.78 1.50 -13.42
N PRO A 69 12.11 1.32 -14.56
CA PRO A 69 11.39 2.41 -15.23
C PRO A 69 10.44 3.13 -14.27
N LYS A 70 10.32 4.45 -14.42
CA LYS A 70 9.44 5.26 -13.59
C LYS A 70 8.00 4.72 -13.69
N LEU A 71 7.39 4.48 -12.54
CA LEU A 71 5.96 4.12 -12.49
C LEU A 71 5.15 5.25 -13.11
N MET A 72 4.32 4.93 -14.09
CA MET A 72 3.34 5.83 -14.67
C MET A 72 1.94 5.32 -14.35
N LEU A 73 1.07 6.22 -13.92
CA LEU A 73 -0.31 5.90 -13.54
C LEU A 73 -1.18 5.76 -14.80
N CYS A 74 -2.06 4.77 -14.85
CA CYS A 74 -3.04 4.67 -15.92
C CYS A 74 -4.37 5.30 -15.45
N TYR A 75 -4.88 6.29 -16.19
CA TYR A 75 -6.17 6.95 -15.93
C TYR A 75 -7.36 6.17 -16.54
N GLY A 76 -7.14 4.91 -16.89
CA GLY A 76 -8.17 4.01 -17.41
C GLY A 76 -9.08 3.46 -16.32
N LYS A 77 -9.28 2.13 -16.32
CA LYS A 77 -10.12 1.49 -15.30
C LYS A 77 -9.52 1.69 -13.90
N GLN A 78 -10.40 1.86 -12.90
CA GLN A 78 -10.02 1.78 -11.50
C GLN A 78 -9.23 0.48 -11.29
N GLN A 79 -8.03 0.57 -10.69
CA GLN A 79 -7.07 -0.53 -10.50
C GLN A 79 -6.13 -0.86 -11.69
N CYS A 80 -6.03 -0.02 -12.71
CA CYS A 80 -4.95 -0.13 -13.70
C CYS A 80 -3.74 0.72 -13.26
N TRP A 81 -2.64 0.10 -12.85
CA TRP A 81 -1.43 0.80 -12.38
C TRP A 81 -0.15 0.45 -13.14
N GLU A 82 -0.21 -0.53 -14.04
CA GLU A 82 0.94 -0.95 -14.83
C GLU A 82 0.83 -0.44 -16.26
N ILE A 83 1.70 0.51 -16.59
CA ILE A 83 1.92 0.91 -17.97
C ILE A 83 3.06 0.08 -18.54
N SER A 84 2.70 -0.75 -19.53
CA SER A 84 3.65 -1.59 -20.26
C SER A 84 4.81 -0.77 -20.83
N PRO A 85 6.06 -1.27 -20.75
CA PRO A 85 7.20 -0.62 -21.38
C PRO A 85 7.08 -0.59 -22.92
N TYR A 86 6.30 -1.51 -23.49
CA TYR A 86 6.17 -1.68 -24.93
C TYR A 86 5.29 -0.63 -25.61
N GLY A 87 4.53 0.17 -24.86
CA GLY A 87 3.72 1.24 -25.43
C GLY A 87 2.59 1.72 -24.53
N TYR A 88 2.38 3.03 -24.52
CA TYR A 88 1.30 3.71 -23.81
C TYR A 88 0.84 4.96 -24.55
N TYR A 89 -0.40 5.37 -24.30
CA TYR A 89 -0.97 6.57 -24.87
C TYR A 89 -0.97 7.68 -23.84
N TYR A 90 -0.68 8.91 -24.25
CA TYR A 90 -0.73 10.05 -23.35
C TYR A 90 -1.27 11.31 -23.99
N TYR A 91 -1.85 12.16 -23.15
CA TYR A 91 -2.27 13.51 -23.47
C TYR A 91 -1.54 14.47 -22.54
N SER A 92 -0.93 15.51 -23.11
CA SER A 92 -0.31 16.59 -22.34
C SER A 92 -1.31 17.74 -22.21
N ASN A 93 -1.63 18.12 -20.97
CA ASN A 93 -2.46 19.27 -20.71
C ASN A 93 -1.59 20.54 -20.70
N SER A 94 -1.73 21.36 -21.73
CA SER A 94 -1.01 22.64 -21.86
C SER A 94 -1.53 23.73 -20.91
N GLU A 95 -2.74 23.58 -20.35
CA GLU A 95 -3.37 24.57 -19.46
C GLU A 95 -3.98 23.90 -18.21
N PRO A 96 -3.17 23.51 -17.21
CA PRO A 96 -3.61 22.79 -15.99
C PRO A 96 -4.65 23.50 -15.12
N LEU A 97 -4.86 24.80 -15.36
CA LEU A 97 -5.73 25.66 -14.55
C LEU A 97 -7.01 26.08 -15.28
N ARG A 98 -7.14 25.81 -16.59
CA ARG A 98 -8.27 26.30 -17.40
C ARG A 98 -9.37 25.25 -17.58
N PHE A 99 -9.02 23.98 -17.48
CA PHE A 99 -9.93 22.84 -17.49
C PHE A 99 -9.90 22.18 -16.11
N ASN A 100 -10.94 21.41 -15.73
CA ASN A 100 -11.02 20.69 -14.44
C ASN A 100 -10.00 19.52 -14.32
N LEU A 101 -8.80 19.71 -14.87
CA LEU A 101 -7.72 18.76 -15.10
C LEU A 101 -6.42 19.35 -14.52
N SER A 102 -6.07 18.94 -13.32
CA SER A 102 -4.91 19.42 -12.55
C SER A 102 -3.58 18.77 -12.92
N SER A 103 -3.59 17.55 -13.48
CA SER A 103 -2.37 16.91 -13.96
C SER A 103 -1.91 17.49 -15.30
N GLY A 104 -0.60 17.71 -15.45
CA GLY A 104 0.01 18.14 -16.72
C GLY A 104 0.10 17.02 -17.77
N LYS A 105 -0.07 15.75 -17.37
CA LYS A 105 -0.02 14.60 -18.28
C LYS A 105 -0.97 13.50 -17.83
N TYR A 106 -1.79 13.01 -18.75
CA TYR A 106 -2.71 11.90 -18.56
C TYR A 106 -2.26 10.72 -19.42
N THR A 107 -2.14 9.56 -18.80
CA THR A 107 -1.55 8.36 -19.42
C THR A 107 -2.50 7.17 -19.37
N PHE A 108 -2.53 6.36 -20.43
CA PHE A 108 -3.34 5.16 -20.55
C PHE A 108 -2.48 4.01 -21.08
N CYS A 109 -2.58 2.84 -20.45
CA CYS A 109 -2.00 1.63 -21.03
C CYS A 109 -2.76 1.25 -22.31
N ALA A 110 -2.09 0.51 -23.21
CA ALA A 110 -2.70 0.10 -24.48
C ALA A 110 -4.05 -0.61 -24.30
N ASN A 111 -4.17 -1.48 -23.28
CA ASN A 111 -5.41 -2.21 -23.02
C ASN A 111 -6.56 -1.27 -22.61
N CYS A 112 -6.31 -0.31 -21.71
CA CYS A 112 -7.33 0.63 -21.27
C CYS A 112 -7.74 1.57 -22.40
N PHE A 113 -6.76 2.10 -23.15
CA PHE A 113 -7.01 3.01 -24.27
C PHE A 113 -7.90 2.36 -25.35
N HIS A 114 -7.60 1.12 -25.73
CA HIS A 114 -8.39 0.38 -26.72
C HIS A 114 -9.73 -0.15 -26.18
N SER A 115 -9.88 -0.32 -24.86
CA SER A 115 -11.14 -0.80 -24.27
C SER A 115 -12.29 0.21 -24.33
N ILE A 116 -11.95 1.50 -24.45
CA ILE A 116 -12.94 2.57 -24.63
C ILE A 116 -13.45 2.48 -26.07
N LYS A 117 -14.75 2.34 -26.30
CA LYS A 117 -15.31 2.27 -27.66
C LYS A 117 -15.62 3.64 -28.27
N SER A 118 -15.78 4.67 -27.43
CA SER A 118 -16.01 6.05 -27.88
C SER A 118 -14.79 6.62 -28.64
N GLU A 119 -15.04 7.59 -29.51
CA GLU A 119 -14.04 8.42 -30.19
C GLU A 119 -13.34 9.40 -29.23
N SER A 120 -13.95 9.63 -28.07
CA SER A 120 -13.45 10.49 -26.99
C SER A 120 -13.23 9.71 -25.69
N ILE A 121 -12.36 10.23 -24.83
CA ILE A 121 -12.05 9.71 -23.50
C ILE A 121 -12.46 10.77 -22.47
N LEU A 122 -13.27 10.35 -21.50
CA LEU A 122 -13.62 11.17 -20.35
C LEU A 122 -12.52 11.07 -19.30
N ILE A 123 -11.90 12.20 -18.95
CA ILE A 123 -10.80 12.29 -17.98
C ILE A 123 -11.25 13.14 -16.79
N GLY A 124 -10.97 12.68 -15.58
CA GLY A 124 -11.07 13.47 -14.36
C GLY A 124 -10.04 13.02 -13.34
N ASP A 125 -9.63 13.95 -12.47
CA ASP A 125 -8.63 13.65 -11.43
C ASP A 125 -9.24 12.95 -10.20
N ASP A 126 -10.52 13.23 -9.90
CA ASP A 126 -11.23 12.74 -8.72
C ASP A 126 -12.70 12.41 -9.06
N SER A 127 -13.31 11.49 -8.31
CA SER A 127 -14.72 11.10 -8.46
C SER A 127 -15.74 12.21 -8.19
N THR A 128 -15.29 13.34 -7.64
CA THR A 128 -16.11 14.51 -7.31
C THR A 128 -15.98 15.65 -8.34
N ARG A 129 -15.09 15.54 -9.33
CA ARG A 129 -14.85 16.57 -10.35
C ARG A 129 -15.56 16.23 -11.66
N THR A 130 -16.01 17.27 -12.37
CA THR A 130 -16.61 17.13 -13.71
C THR A 130 -15.60 16.53 -14.68
N LEU A 131 -15.99 15.45 -15.34
CA LEU A 131 -15.19 14.79 -16.36
C LEU A 131 -15.05 15.69 -17.61
N VAL A 132 -13.85 15.74 -18.16
CA VAL A 132 -13.54 16.47 -19.40
C VAL A 132 -13.41 15.48 -20.54
N GLU A 133 -14.11 15.77 -21.64
CA GLU A 133 -14.09 14.94 -22.84
C GLU A 133 -12.91 15.33 -23.74
N ILE A 134 -11.99 14.38 -23.96
CA ILE A 134 -10.79 14.56 -24.75
C ILE A 134 -10.80 13.60 -25.94
N PRO A 135 -10.74 14.09 -27.20
CA PRO A 135 -10.68 13.23 -28.38
C PRO A 135 -9.49 12.25 -28.36
N LYS A 136 -9.68 11.02 -28.81
CA LYS A 136 -8.59 10.03 -28.85
C LYS A 136 -7.45 10.40 -29.80
N GLN A 137 -7.77 11.13 -30.85
CA GLN A 137 -6.83 11.49 -31.92
C GLN A 137 -5.67 12.37 -31.43
N ILE A 138 -5.87 13.09 -30.33
CA ILE A 138 -4.84 13.95 -29.73
C ILE A 138 -3.96 13.23 -28.70
N PHE A 139 -4.20 11.93 -28.45
CA PHE A 139 -3.30 11.12 -27.65
C PHE A 139 -2.13 10.62 -28.48
N LEU A 140 -0.94 10.73 -27.90
CA LEU A 140 0.31 10.30 -28.54
C LEU A 140 0.75 8.94 -27.99
N LEU A 141 1.22 8.08 -28.88
CA LEU A 141 1.84 6.80 -28.52
C LEU A 141 3.30 7.05 -28.10
N ALA A 142 3.69 6.54 -26.94
CA ALA A 142 5.06 6.58 -26.43
C ALA A 142 5.45 5.23 -25.83
N GLN A 143 6.74 5.02 -25.61
CA GLN A 143 7.30 3.84 -24.94
C GLN A 143 7.90 4.24 -23.58
N ASN A 144 7.87 3.31 -22.63
CA ASN A 144 8.49 3.49 -21.30
C ASN A 144 9.74 2.61 -21.21
N ASP A 145 10.61 2.76 -22.20
CA ASP A 145 11.84 1.98 -22.40
C ASP A 145 13.10 2.70 -21.89
N ILE A 146 12.96 3.96 -21.47
CA ILE A 146 14.04 4.72 -20.83
C ILE A 146 14.40 4.07 -19.51
N ARG A 147 15.65 3.61 -19.40
CA ARG A 147 16.25 3.10 -18.17
C ARG A 147 17.33 4.06 -17.71
N GLU A 148 17.09 4.72 -16.59
CA GLU A 148 18.07 5.63 -15.99
C GLU A 148 19.23 4.80 -15.40
N PRO A 149 20.48 4.98 -15.85
CA PRO A 149 21.61 4.24 -15.29
C PRO A 149 21.82 4.61 -13.82
N GLU A 150 22.29 3.65 -13.03
CA GLU A 150 22.70 3.93 -11.66
C GLU A 150 23.89 4.89 -11.67
N ILE A 151 23.84 5.91 -10.81
CA ILE A 151 24.92 6.90 -10.71
C ILE A 151 26.14 6.26 -10.06
N MET A 152 27.32 6.51 -10.65
CA MET A 152 28.58 6.20 -9.98
C MET A 152 28.81 7.25 -8.90
N ILE A 153 29.01 6.79 -7.67
CA ILE A 153 29.38 7.63 -6.54
C ILE A 153 30.78 7.26 -6.07
N ASP A 154 31.55 8.27 -5.67
CA ASP A 154 32.77 8.02 -4.91
C ASP A 154 32.38 7.46 -3.54
N CYS A 155 33.11 6.44 -3.08
CA CYS A 155 32.78 5.75 -1.83
C CYS A 155 32.81 6.73 -0.65
N ILE A 156 31.63 7.06 -0.13
CA ILE A 156 31.48 7.83 1.10
C ILE A 156 31.47 6.81 2.24
N VAL A 157 32.53 6.73 3.03
CA VAL A 157 32.50 5.99 4.30
C VAL A 157 31.46 6.69 5.19
N CYS A 158 30.29 6.08 5.37
CA CYS A 158 29.18 6.67 6.11
C CYS A 158 28.84 5.79 7.32
N THR A 159 28.83 6.39 8.50
CA THR A 159 28.52 5.77 9.80
C THR A 159 27.12 6.16 10.31
N ARG A 160 26.16 6.40 9.40
CA ARG A 160 24.99 7.28 9.66
C ARG A 160 23.70 6.59 10.15
N LEU A 161 23.76 5.71 11.14
CA LEU A 161 22.59 5.44 12.00
C LEU A 161 22.66 6.08 13.39
N GLN A 162 23.85 6.44 13.88
CA GLN A 162 24.02 6.98 15.24
C GLN A 162 23.41 8.39 15.45
N GLN A 163 22.74 8.96 14.44
CA GLN A 163 22.21 10.34 14.46
C GLN A 163 20.67 10.42 14.48
N LEU A 164 19.94 9.32 14.33
CA LEU A 164 18.48 9.37 14.36
C LEU A 164 17.97 9.54 15.79
N PRO A 165 17.05 10.50 16.06
CA PRO A 165 16.51 10.73 17.39
C PRO A 165 15.90 9.50 18.02
N VAL A 166 16.16 9.30 19.31
CA VAL A 166 15.63 8.21 20.11
C VAL A 166 14.43 8.72 20.90
N THR A 167 13.35 7.94 20.88
CA THR A 167 12.12 8.14 21.66
C THR A 167 11.93 7.00 22.66
N GLU A 168 11.12 7.20 23.70
CA GLU A 168 10.80 6.14 24.68
C GLU A 168 10.23 4.89 23.99
N LEU A 169 9.27 5.07 23.07
CA LEU A 169 8.70 3.97 22.29
C LEU A 169 9.79 3.22 21.50
N SER A 170 10.63 3.94 20.76
CA SER A 170 11.69 3.28 19.99
C SER A 170 12.70 2.54 20.86
N SER A 171 13.06 3.10 22.02
CA SER A 171 13.99 2.45 22.96
C SER A 171 13.40 1.16 23.52
N ARG A 172 12.12 1.19 23.96
CA ARG A 172 11.47 -0.01 24.49
C ARG A 172 11.33 -1.11 23.45
N LEU A 173 10.97 -0.77 22.21
CA LEU A 173 10.91 -1.74 21.12
C LEU A 173 12.30 -2.32 20.81
N GLU A 174 13.33 -1.46 20.75
CA GLU A 174 14.71 -1.89 20.49
C GLU A 174 15.20 -2.85 21.59
N GLU A 175 14.98 -2.52 22.87
CA GLU A 175 15.37 -3.35 24.01
C GLU A 175 14.63 -4.70 23.98
N HIS A 176 13.31 -4.69 23.81
CA HIS A 176 12.49 -5.89 23.76
C HIS A 176 12.94 -6.86 22.65
N VAL A 177 13.08 -6.35 21.42
CA VAL A 177 13.46 -7.18 20.26
C VAL A 177 14.88 -7.73 20.40
N ASN A 178 15.84 -6.90 20.84
CA ASN A 178 17.22 -7.37 21.01
C ASN A 178 17.34 -8.37 22.16
N GLN A 179 16.60 -8.19 23.25
CA GLN A 179 16.59 -9.13 24.37
C GLN A 179 16.01 -10.49 23.93
N PHE A 180 14.88 -10.49 23.23
CA PHE A 180 14.31 -11.71 22.62
C PHE A 180 15.34 -12.44 21.74
N PHE A 181 16.09 -11.69 20.92
CA PHE A 181 17.11 -12.26 20.04
C PHE A 181 18.24 -12.94 20.80
N LEU A 182 18.70 -12.30 21.87
CA LEU A 182 19.74 -12.83 22.74
C LEU A 182 19.26 -14.12 23.42
N ASP A 183 18.05 -14.09 23.98
CA ASP A 183 17.50 -15.20 24.75
C ASP A 183 17.20 -16.43 23.87
N LYS A 184 16.59 -16.22 22.71
CA LYS A 184 16.11 -17.31 21.85
C LYS A 184 17.17 -17.89 20.93
N TYR A 185 18.08 -17.05 20.42
CA TYR A 185 19.01 -17.45 19.36
C TYR A 185 20.48 -17.27 19.72
N CYS A 186 20.81 -16.73 20.90
CA CYS A 186 22.18 -16.39 21.30
C CYS A 186 22.91 -15.55 20.22
N HIS A 187 22.16 -14.76 19.45
CA HIS A 187 22.66 -14.10 18.25
C HIS A 187 22.92 -12.62 18.55
N LYS A 188 24.12 -12.13 18.22
CA LYS A 188 24.54 -10.75 18.51
C LYS A 188 24.13 -9.71 17.45
N SER A 189 23.32 -10.09 16.46
CA SER A 189 22.89 -9.10 15.48
C SER A 189 21.95 -8.11 16.14
N ARG A 190 22.40 -6.86 16.19
CA ARG A 190 21.63 -5.76 16.74
C ARG A 190 20.57 -5.29 15.74
N VAL A 191 19.37 -5.11 16.25
CA VAL A 191 18.28 -4.40 15.58
C VAL A 191 18.21 -3.00 16.18
N THR A 192 18.05 -1.99 15.34
CA THR A 192 17.86 -0.60 15.73
C THR A 192 16.45 -0.19 15.33
N ILE A 193 15.64 0.40 16.23
CA ILE A 193 14.27 0.82 15.91
C ILE A 193 14.14 2.32 16.15
N ARG A 194 13.50 3.07 15.25
CA ARG A 194 13.35 4.53 15.36
C ARG A 194 11.95 4.99 14.98
N VAL A 195 11.39 5.90 15.78
CA VAL A 195 10.18 6.65 15.43
C VAL A 195 10.63 7.87 14.61
N LEU A 196 10.31 7.88 13.33
CA LEU A 196 10.74 8.91 12.38
C LEU A 196 9.73 10.04 12.22
N TYR A 197 8.47 9.79 12.56
CA TYR A 197 7.39 10.77 12.47
C TYR A 197 6.40 10.54 13.60
N SER A 198 5.87 11.63 14.17
CA SER A 198 4.78 11.62 15.12
C SER A 198 4.02 12.94 15.01
N SER A 199 2.72 12.89 14.70
CA SER A 199 1.90 14.10 14.60
C SER A 199 0.47 13.85 15.04
N ASP A 200 -0.16 14.85 15.61
CA ASP A 200 -1.60 14.84 15.88
C ASP A 200 -2.38 15.11 14.59
N LYS A 201 -3.47 14.36 14.43
CA LYS A 201 -4.36 14.32 13.27
C LYS A 201 -5.80 14.22 13.74
N ILE A 202 -6.72 14.46 12.81
CA ILE A 202 -8.15 14.39 13.06
C ILE A 202 -8.76 13.50 11.98
N CYS A 203 -9.51 12.48 12.40
CA CYS A 203 -10.34 11.69 11.51
C CYS A 203 -11.72 12.35 11.41
N GLU A 204 -11.98 12.95 10.25
CA GLU A 204 -13.26 13.60 10.00
C GLU A 204 -14.34 12.60 9.61
N ILE A 205 -15.53 12.77 10.20
CA ILE A 205 -16.69 11.98 9.82
C ILE A 205 -17.13 12.39 8.42
N LYS A 206 -17.36 11.40 7.56
CA LYS A 206 -17.75 11.61 6.16
C LYS A 206 -19.21 12.10 6.05
N PRO A 207 -19.59 12.72 4.92
CA PRO A 207 -20.85 13.47 4.81
C PRO A 207 -22.12 12.67 5.05
N GLN A 208 -22.23 11.43 4.56
CA GLN A 208 -23.46 10.65 4.73
C GLN A 208 -23.67 10.23 6.18
N LEU A 209 -22.61 9.80 6.86
CA LEU A 209 -22.71 9.45 8.26
C LEU A 209 -23.06 10.69 9.11
N LYS A 210 -22.51 11.86 8.76
CA LYS A 210 -22.93 13.15 9.33
C LYS A 210 -24.43 13.37 9.12
N LYS A 211 -24.94 13.30 7.89
CA LYS A 211 -26.37 13.52 7.57
C LYS A 211 -27.32 12.71 8.47
N TYR A 212 -26.98 11.45 8.73
CA TYR A 212 -27.84 10.54 9.50
C TYR A 212 -27.66 10.62 11.01
N TYR A 213 -26.49 10.99 11.52
CA TYR A 213 -26.14 10.87 12.94
C TYR A 213 -25.53 12.13 13.57
N LEU A 214 -25.52 13.28 12.89
CA LEU A 214 -24.91 14.54 13.37
C LEU A 214 -25.33 14.89 14.81
N ASN A 215 -26.62 14.72 15.12
CA ASN A 215 -27.18 15.10 16.42
C ASN A 215 -26.77 14.14 17.56
N GLN A 216 -26.11 13.02 17.26
CA GLN A 216 -25.71 12.01 18.24
C GLN A 216 -24.19 11.96 18.46
N VAL A 217 -23.39 12.69 17.68
CA VAL A 217 -21.93 12.68 17.79
C VAL A 217 -21.44 14.04 18.30
N ALA A 218 -21.09 14.10 19.59
CA ALA A 218 -20.82 15.36 20.30
C ALA A 218 -19.66 16.20 19.73
N ASP A 219 -18.60 15.58 19.20
CA ASP A 219 -17.35 16.29 18.82
C ASP A 219 -17.06 16.28 17.30
N ASN A 220 -17.94 15.71 16.47
CA ASN A 220 -17.86 15.63 14.99
C ASN A 220 -16.60 15.02 14.36
N ASN A 221 -15.56 14.74 15.14
CA ASN A 221 -14.19 14.45 14.70
C ASN A 221 -13.46 13.60 15.75
N TYR A 222 -12.68 12.62 15.32
CA TYR A 222 -11.89 11.77 16.22
C TYR A 222 -10.41 12.15 16.18
N PRO A 223 -9.86 12.82 17.21
CA PRO A 223 -8.43 13.14 17.25
C PRO A 223 -7.60 11.87 17.47
N TYR A 224 -6.49 11.76 16.74
CA TYR A 224 -5.56 10.65 16.88
C TYR A 224 -4.12 11.09 16.62
N ARG A 225 -3.14 10.30 17.09
CA ARG A 225 -1.72 10.53 16.82
C ARG A 225 -1.21 9.48 15.85
N THR A 226 -0.72 9.90 14.70
CA THR A 226 -0.05 9.01 13.75
C THR A 226 1.45 8.95 14.04
N LYS A 227 2.06 7.77 13.86
CA LYS A 227 3.49 7.54 14.05
C LYS A 227 4.06 6.70 12.91
N VAL A 228 5.28 7.01 12.47
CA VAL A 228 6.04 6.18 11.52
C VAL A 228 7.24 5.59 12.24
N ILE A 229 7.35 4.26 12.23
CA ILE A 229 8.39 3.51 12.94
C ILE A 229 9.14 2.66 11.92
N LEU A 230 10.47 2.82 11.85
CA LEU A 230 11.34 2.00 11.02
C LEU A 230 12.31 1.17 11.88
N ALA A 231 12.69 -0.01 11.37
CA ALA A 231 13.58 -0.95 12.01
C ALA A 231 14.71 -1.32 11.04
N PHE A 232 15.92 -1.31 11.58
CA PHE A 232 17.17 -1.44 10.85
C PHE A 232 17.99 -2.59 11.43
N GLN A 233 18.77 -3.24 10.59
CA GLN A 233 19.76 -4.22 10.99
C GLN A 233 21.09 -3.84 10.34
N GLU A 234 22.16 -3.85 11.12
CA GLU A 234 23.51 -3.71 10.58
C GLU A 234 23.91 -5.01 9.86
N ILE A 235 24.11 -4.93 8.55
CA ILE A 235 24.55 -6.03 7.70
C ILE A 235 25.82 -5.57 6.99
N GLU A 236 26.95 -6.23 7.27
CA GLU A 236 28.24 -5.90 6.65
C GLU A 236 28.62 -4.42 6.86
N SER A 237 28.43 -3.92 8.08
CA SER A 237 28.68 -2.53 8.49
C SER A 237 27.81 -1.48 7.77
N VAL A 238 26.72 -1.91 7.13
CA VAL A 238 25.73 -1.04 6.50
C VAL A 238 24.37 -1.28 7.13
N ASP A 239 23.69 -0.18 7.41
CA ASP A 239 22.37 -0.23 8.02
C ASP A 239 21.28 -0.47 6.99
N VAL A 240 20.54 -1.56 7.17
CA VAL A 240 19.51 -2.01 6.23
C VAL A 240 18.14 -1.97 6.89
N VAL A 241 17.19 -1.25 6.28
CA VAL A 241 15.77 -1.32 6.67
C VAL A 241 15.19 -2.67 6.25
N PHE A 242 14.74 -3.48 7.21
CA PHE A 242 14.46 -4.91 6.96
C PHE A 242 12.99 -5.31 6.83
N PHE A 243 12.04 -4.37 6.87
CA PHE A 243 10.59 -4.64 6.71
C PHE A 243 10.18 -5.26 5.36
N ILE A 244 11.12 -5.33 4.41
CA ILE A 244 10.94 -5.93 3.09
C ILE A 244 11.44 -7.39 3.05
N HIS A 245 12.63 -7.61 2.49
CA HIS A 245 13.21 -8.93 2.24
C HIS A 245 14.45 -9.21 3.09
N PHE A 246 15.16 -8.16 3.48
CA PHE A 246 16.55 -8.26 3.94
C PHE A 246 16.61 -8.34 5.45
N PHE A 247 16.77 -9.54 5.99
CA PHE A 247 17.13 -9.75 7.39
C PHE A 247 18.08 -10.94 7.47
N ARG A 248 19.12 -10.87 8.31
CA ARG A 248 20.13 -11.92 8.47
C ARG A 248 20.25 -12.35 9.94
N PRO A 249 20.14 -13.65 10.26
CA PRO A 249 19.70 -14.74 9.40
C PRO A 249 18.23 -14.64 8.95
N LYS A 250 17.95 -14.96 7.68
CA LYS A 250 16.60 -14.88 7.08
C LYS A 250 15.54 -15.68 7.83
N LEU A 251 15.96 -16.74 8.52
CA LEU A 251 15.07 -17.66 9.23
C LEU A 251 14.39 -17.00 10.45
N TYR A 252 14.98 -15.97 11.04
CA TYR A 252 14.43 -15.27 12.21
C TYR A 252 13.52 -14.10 11.84
N ARG A 253 13.53 -13.68 10.57
CA ARG A 253 12.84 -12.46 10.08
C ARG A 253 11.38 -12.38 10.51
N GLN A 254 10.65 -13.50 10.40
CA GLN A 254 9.25 -13.54 10.78
C GLN A 254 9.06 -13.29 12.28
N ASP A 255 9.88 -13.93 13.11
CA ASP A 255 9.78 -13.80 14.55
C ASP A 255 10.08 -12.35 14.98
N VAL A 256 11.07 -11.68 14.36
CA VAL A 256 11.33 -10.23 14.61
C VAL A 256 10.13 -9.36 14.35
N TYR A 257 9.44 -9.59 13.23
CA TYR A 257 8.25 -8.80 12.91
C TYR A 257 7.15 -9.02 13.94
N HIS A 258 7.02 -10.23 14.48
CA HIS A 258 6.09 -10.50 15.56
C HIS A 258 6.50 -9.72 16.80
N GLU A 259 7.75 -9.84 17.26
CA GLU A 259 8.23 -9.14 18.47
C GLU A 259 8.11 -7.61 18.39
N ILE A 260 8.32 -7.02 17.20
CA ILE A 260 8.11 -5.57 17.02
C ILE A 260 6.63 -5.20 17.26
N LEU A 261 5.70 -6.00 16.74
CA LEU A 261 4.26 -5.77 16.92
C LEU A 261 3.84 -6.03 18.37
N ILE A 262 4.35 -7.10 18.97
CA ILE A 262 4.08 -7.48 20.37
C ILE A 262 4.56 -6.38 21.32
N GLY A 263 5.80 -5.94 21.17
CA GLY A 263 6.35 -4.83 21.95
C GLY A 263 5.57 -3.54 21.77
N TYR A 264 5.00 -3.28 20.58
CA TYR A 264 4.16 -2.11 20.35
C TYR A 264 2.82 -2.21 21.07
N LEU A 265 2.19 -3.39 21.04
CA LEU A 265 0.92 -3.65 21.73
C LEU A 265 1.08 -3.60 23.25
N ASP A 266 2.17 -4.13 23.79
CA ASP A 266 2.52 -4.00 25.21
C ASP A 266 2.77 -2.53 25.58
N TYR A 267 3.55 -1.79 24.78
CA TYR A 267 3.77 -0.36 25.00
C TYR A 267 2.42 0.39 25.03
N ALA A 268 1.54 0.17 24.05
CA ALA A 268 0.23 0.81 24.01
C ALA A 268 -0.60 0.47 25.24
N LYS A 269 -0.64 -0.81 25.65
CA LYS A 269 -1.32 -1.27 26.86
C LYS A 269 -0.82 -0.55 28.11
N GLN A 270 0.50 -0.41 28.28
CA GLN A 270 1.11 0.30 29.40
C GLN A 270 0.72 1.78 29.44
N HIS A 271 0.44 2.37 28.29
CA HIS A 271 -0.03 3.76 28.14
C HIS A 271 -1.56 3.90 28.21
N GLY A 272 -2.27 2.86 28.64
CA GLY A 272 -3.71 2.91 28.92
C GLY A 272 -4.61 2.63 27.72
N TYR A 273 -4.05 2.26 26.56
CA TYR A 273 -4.87 1.78 25.46
C TYR A 273 -5.51 0.44 25.83
N MET A 274 -6.81 0.30 25.58
CA MET A 274 -7.60 -0.89 25.92
C MET A 274 -7.89 -1.78 24.72
N TYR A 275 -7.90 -1.21 23.52
CA TYR A 275 -8.27 -1.90 22.29
C TYR A 275 -7.22 -1.67 21.21
N ALA A 276 -6.99 -2.71 20.40
CA ALA A 276 -6.16 -2.64 19.20
C ALA A 276 -6.90 -3.24 18.01
N HIS A 277 -6.68 -2.65 16.83
CA HIS A 277 -7.36 -3.01 15.59
C HIS A 277 -6.33 -3.31 14.52
N ILE A 278 -6.43 -4.48 13.90
CA ILE A 278 -5.56 -4.89 12.79
C ILE A 278 -6.45 -5.28 11.60
N TRP A 279 -6.32 -4.53 10.51
CA TRP A 279 -6.89 -4.92 9.23
C TRP A 279 -5.87 -5.73 8.42
N ALA A 280 -6.06 -7.06 8.37
CA ALA A 280 -5.21 -7.95 7.60
C ALA A 280 -5.51 -7.83 6.09
N CYS A 281 -4.88 -6.84 5.45
CA CYS A 281 -5.00 -6.57 4.01
C CYS A 281 -3.63 -6.72 3.34
N SER A 282 -3.56 -7.58 2.32
CA SER A 282 -2.37 -7.68 1.47
C SER A 282 -2.46 -6.66 0.36
N ALA A 283 -1.36 -5.98 0.03
CA ALA A 283 -1.32 -5.11 -1.13
C ALA A 283 -1.66 -5.89 -2.40
N SER A 284 -2.41 -5.26 -3.31
CA SER A 284 -2.62 -5.79 -4.65
C SER A 284 -1.29 -5.90 -5.40
N GLU A 285 -1.24 -6.76 -6.41
CA GLU A 285 -0.07 -6.90 -7.28
C GLU A 285 0.31 -5.53 -7.86
N GLY A 286 1.60 -5.17 -7.86
CA GLY A 286 2.07 -3.85 -8.30
C GLY A 286 1.87 -2.69 -7.29
N VAL A 287 1.09 -2.86 -6.23
CA VAL A 287 0.89 -1.83 -5.19
C VAL A 287 1.87 -2.00 -4.03
N ASN A 288 2.45 -0.89 -3.57
CA ASN A 288 3.37 -0.84 -2.44
C ASN A 288 2.78 0.00 -1.31
N TYR A 289 2.75 -0.51 -0.07
CA TYR A 289 2.28 0.26 1.08
C TYR A 289 3.27 1.34 1.51
N ILE A 290 4.54 0.97 1.71
CA ILE A 290 5.58 1.88 2.21
C ILE A 290 6.77 1.87 1.23
N PHE A 291 7.40 0.71 1.03
CA PHE A 291 8.63 0.60 0.26
C PHE A 291 8.34 0.35 -1.22
N ARG A 292 8.78 1.29 -2.07
CA ARG A 292 8.70 1.18 -3.52
C ARG A 292 9.65 0.08 -4.03
N CYS A 293 9.31 -0.54 -5.15
CA CYS A 293 10.17 -1.48 -5.88
C CYS A 293 10.63 -2.67 -5.02
N ARG A 294 9.67 -3.43 -4.47
CA ARG A 294 9.97 -4.67 -3.75
C ARG A 294 10.78 -5.64 -4.63
N PRO A 295 11.68 -6.44 -4.04
CA PRO A 295 12.38 -7.49 -4.77
C PRO A 295 11.40 -8.42 -5.51
N PRO A 296 11.67 -8.77 -6.79
CA PRO A 296 10.74 -9.58 -7.58
C PRO A 296 10.53 -10.98 -6.98
N GLU A 297 11.47 -11.50 -6.21
CA GLU A 297 11.36 -12.78 -5.50
C GLU A 297 10.53 -12.67 -4.20
N GLN A 298 10.19 -11.46 -3.75
CA GLN A 298 9.35 -11.26 -2.57
C GLN A 298 7.87 -11.46 -2.94
N LEU A 299 7.39 -12.68 -2.72
CA LEU A 299 5.98 -13.02 -2.92
C LEU A 299 5.07 -12.28 -1.94
N LEU A 300 3.96 -11.75 -2.46
CA LEU A 300 2.90 -11.18 -1.65
C LEU A 300 2.11 -12.29 -0.95
N PRO A 301 1.88 -12.20 0.38
CA PRO A 301 1.03 -13.16 1.06
C PRO A 301 -0.41 -12.97 0.58
N LYS A 302 -1.07 -14.06 0.17
CA LYS A 302 -2.51 -14.07 -0.02
C LYS A 302 -3.23 -13.83 1.32
N LEU A 303 -4.46 -13.33 1.27
CA LEU A 303 -5.27 -12.98 2.45
C LEU A 303 -5.22 -14.03 3.57
N LYS A 304 -5.49 -15.31 3.26
CA LYS A 304 -5.48 -16.39 4.27
C LYS A 304 -4.12 -16.54 4.96
N ARG A 305 -3.02 -16.47 4.19
CA ARG A 305 -1.66 -16.58 4.73
C ARG A 305 -1.32 -15.40 5.65
N LEU A 306 -1.74 -14.19 5.28
CA LEU A 306 -1.55 -13.00 6.13
C LEU A 306 -2.36 -13.12 7.43
N GLN A 307 -3.58 -13.65 7.36
CA GLN A 307 -4.40 -13.91 8.54
C GLN A 307 -3.82 -14.99 9.45
N ASP A 308 -3.29 -16.08 8.88
CA ASP A 308 -2.59 -17.13 9.63
C ASP A 308 -1.32 -16.56 10.31
N TRP A 309 -0.63 -15.64 9.63
CA TRP A 309 0.53 -14.94 10.17
C TRP A 309 0.17 -14.05 11.35
N CYS A 310 -0.88 -13.22 11.24
CA CYS A 310 -1.38 -12.40 12.35
C CYS A 310 -1.84 -13.28 13.53
N ARG A 311 -2.58 -14.36 13.26
CA ARG A 311 -2.99 -15.32 14.30
C ARG A 311 -1.83 -15.86 15.09
N LYS A 312 -0.80 -16.36 14.40
CA LYS A 312 0.39 -16.91 15.05
C LYS A 312 1.07 -15.89 15.97
N MET A 313 1.10 -14.62 15.58
CA MET A 313 1.61 -13.54 16.43
C MET A 313 0.75 -13.37 17.69
N LEU A 314 -0.57 -13.31 17.54
CA LEU A 314 -1.50 -13.12 18.66
C LEU A 314 -1.59 -14.34 19.61
N ASP A 315 -1.44 -15.55 19.08
CA ASP A 315 -1.40 -16.78 19.88
C ASP A 315 -0.17 -16.78 20.82
N ASN A 316 0.97 -16.25 20.37
CA ASN A 316 2.14 -16.05 21.22
C ASN A 316 1.85 -15.04 22.34
N GLU A 317 1.15 -13.94 22.05
CA GLU A 317 0.81 -12.93 23.06
C GLU A 317 -0.10 -13.44 24.17
N ILE A 318 -1.03 -14.34 23.83
CA ILE A 318 -1.87 -15.02 24.83
C ILE A 318 -0.98 -15.89 25.73
N ALA A 319 -0.03 -16.63 25.15
CA ALA A 319 0.91 -17.45 25.92
C ALA A 319 1.77 -16.60 26.86
N GLU A 320 2.19 -15.41 26.42
CA GLU A 320 2.96 -14.44 27.21
C GLU A 320 2.10 -13.60 28.17
N ARG A 321 0.77 -13.80 28.17
CA ARG A 321 -0.22 -13.10 29.01
C ARG A 321 -0.29 -11.59 28.78
N LEU A 322 0.15 -11.11 27.61
CA LEU A 322 0.06 -9.70 27.22
C LEU A 322 -1.36 -9.34 26.74
N VAL A 323 -2.00 -10.24 25.99
CA VAL A 323 -3.38 -10.12 25.48
C VAL A 323 -4.30 -11.10 26.23
N ILE A 324 -5.49 -10.66 26.66
CA ILE A 324 -6.47 -11.58 27.29
C ILE A 324 -7.01 -12.56 26.26
N ASP A 325 -7.43 -12.01 25.12
CA ASP A 325 -8.17 -12.70 24.08
C ASP A 325 -8.12 -11.83 22.81
N TYR A 326 -8.20 -12.47 21.65
CA TYR A 326 -8.38 -11.78 20.38
C TYR A 326 -9.51 -12.43 19.60
N LYS A 327 -10.36 -11.60 18.99
CA LYS A 327 -11.47 -12.08 18.16
C LYS A 327 -11.13 -11.85 16.69
N ILE A 328 -11.04 -12.93 15.91
CA ILE A 328 -10.98 -12.85 14.45
C ILE A 328 -12.40 -12.76 13.91
N LYS A 329 -12.73 -11.63 13.28
CA LYS A 329 -14.12 -11.35 12.87
C LYS A 329 -14.23 -11.28 11.35
N ALA A 330 -14.97 -12.24 10.80
CA ALA A 330 -15.63 -12.22 9.49
C ALA A 330 -16.64 -11.02 9.43
N ILE A 331 -16.78 -10.23 8.32
CA ILE A 331 -17.71 -9.05 8.12
C ILE A 331 -18.42 -8.79 6.69
N TYR A 332 -19.76 -9.09 6.43
CA TYR A 332 -20.93 -8.75 5.54
C TYR A 332 -22.41 -9.18 5.94
N LYS A 333 -23.43 -8.45 5.40
CA LYS A 333 -24.95 -8.51 5.38
C LYS A 333 -25.75 -7.95 6.59
N ILE A 334 -26.85 -7.20 6.36
CA ILE A 334 -27.70 -6.50 7.38
C ILE A 334 -29.20 -6.78 7.13
N PHE A 335 -29.96 -6.97 8.23
CA PHE A 335 -31.36 -6.59 8.56
C PHE A 335 -32.12 -7.71 9.29
N ASP A 336 -32.33 -7.58 10.62
CA ASP A 336 -33.61 -7.85 11.29
C ASP A 336 -33.59 -7.31 12.74
N TYR A 337 -34.67 -6.67 13.16
CA TYR A 337 -34.73 -5.66 14.23
C TYR A 337 -35.38 -6.15 15.54
N ARG A 338 -35.25 -7.43 15.90
CA ARG A 338 -35.98 -7.96 17.07
C ARG A 338 -35.14 -8.87 17.96
N LYS A 339 -34.56 -8.22 18.98
CA LYS A 339 -34.13 -8.70 20.33
C LYS A 339 -32.67 -8.38 20.59
N CYS A 340 -32.39 -7.62 21.67
CA CYS A 340 -31.38 -7.96 22.68
C CYS A 340 -31.23 -6.90 23.79
N ILE A 341 -31.43 -7.35 25.04
CA ILE A 341 -30.89 -6.79 26.28
C ILE A 341 -30.39 -8.00 27.08
N GLU A 342 -29.08 -8.32 27.08
CA GLU A 342 -28.41 -9.16 28.12
C GLU A 342 -26.89 -9.43 27.86
N LEU A 343 -25.97 -8.46 27.92
CA LEU A 343 -24.52 -8.77 28.11
C LEU A 343 -23.77 -7.81 29.06
N LYS A 344 -24.46 -6.95 29.82
CA LYS A 344 -23.80 -6.08 30.82
C LYS A 344 -23.42 -6.77 32.14
N LYS A 345 -23.66 -8.07 32.33
CA LYS A 345 -23.64 -8.70 33.68
C LYS A 345 -22.52 -9.70 34.01
N ARG A 346 -21.49 -9.93 33.18
CA ARG A 346 -20.56 -11.06 33.46
C ARG A 346 -19.06 -10.84 33.55
N PHE A 347 -18.55 -9.62 33.56
CA PHE A 347 -17.12 -9.42 33.81
C PHE A 347 -16.83 -8.31 34.81
N SER A 348 -16.48 -8.73 36.03
CA SER A 348 -15.75 -7.90 36.99
C SER A 348 -14.30 -7.81 36.48
N PHE A 349 -13.97 -6.73 35.77
CA PHE A 349 -12.61 -6.52 35.25
C PHE A 349 -11.76 -5.76 36.26
N THR A 350 -10.90 -6.48 36.99
CA THR A 350 -9.92 -5.90 37.91
C THR A 350 -8.49 -5.86 37.36
N ARG A 351 -8.24 -6.12 36.06
CA ARG A 351 -6.87 -6.05 35.50
C ARG A 351 -6.79 -5.45 34.08
N ARG A 352 -5.87 -4.48 33.95
CA ARG A 352 -5.43 -3.75 32.75
C ARG A 352 -5.01 -4.71 31.64
N ASN A 353 -5.82 -4.88 30.61
CA ASN A 353 -5.55 -5.82 29.54
C ASN A 353 -6.08 -5.30 28.18
N LEU A 354 -5.34 -5.57 27.11
CA LEU A 354 -5.65 -5.13 25.74
C LEU A 354 -6.56 -6.15 25.04
N ILE A 355 -7.58 -5.69 24.33
CA ILE A 355 -8.49 -6.51 23.51
C ILE A 355 -8.19 -6.23 22.04
N LEU A 356 -7.88 -7.28 21.27
CA LEU A 356 -7.46 -7.14 19.88
C LEU A 356 -8.52 -7.63 18.89
N PHE A 357 -8.85 -6.81 17.90
CA PHE A 357 -9.77 -7.12 16.81
C PHE A 357 -9.00 -7.26 15.50
N CYS A 358 -8.96 -8.49 14.96
CA CYS A 358 -8.38 -8.79 13.65
C CYS A 358 -9.50 -8.96 12.62
N PHE A 359 -9.55 -8.09 11.61
CA PHE A 359 -10.66 -8.04 10.66
C PHE A 359 -10.44 -8.94 9.43
N LYS A 360 -11.49 -9.69 9.06
CA LYS A 360 -11.59 -10.50 7.83
C LYS A 360 -12.64 -9.88 6.90
N GLN A 361 -12.35 -9.90 5.60
CA GLN A 361 -13.15 -9.28 4.55
C GLN A 361 -14.51 -9.98 4.25
N HIS A 362 -15.15 -10.77 5.14
CA HIS A 362 -16.48 -11.40 4.88
C HIS A 362 -17.25 -11.89 6.14
N ASP A 363 -18.54 -11.52 6.34
CA ASP A 363 -19.66 -11.73 7.38
C ASP A 363 -20.00 -10.91 8.74
N ILE A 364 -20.80 -9.78 8.78
CA ILE A 364 -20.84 -8.62 9.77
C ILE A 364 -21.75 -9.02 10.94
N MET A 365 -22.80 -9.78 10.63
CA MET A 365 -23.87 -10.08 11.55
C MET A 365 -23.36 -10.79 12.78
N LYS A 366 -22.46 -11.77 12.61
CA LYS A 366 -21.92 -12.51 13.74
C LYS A 366 -21.16 -11.60 14.70
N ASN A 367 -20.44 -10.60 14.19
CA ASN A 367 -19.73 -9.62 15.00
C ASN A 367 -20.70 -8.71 15.80
N CYS A 368 -21.71 -8.14 15.15
CA CYS A 368 -22.67 -7.26 15.84
C CYS A 368 -23.57 -8.04 16.82
N LEU A 369 -23.95 -9.27 16.48
CA LEU A 369 -24.70 -10.20 17.34
C LEU A 369 -23.89 -10.63 18.57
N ASP A 370 -22.62 -10.99 18.40
CA ASP A 370 -21.75 -11.42 19.50
C ASP A 370 -21.38 -10.26 20.46
N ASN A 371 -21.58 -8.99 20.07
CA ASN A 371 -21.16 -7.82 20.86
C ASN A 371 -22.26 -6.76 21.10
N GLN A 372 -23.53 -7.04 20.78
CA GLN A 372 -24.67 -6.14 21.04
C GLN A 372 -24.51 -4.72 20.46
N VAL A 373 -23.88 -4.61 19.28
CA VAL A 373 -23.77 -3.33 18.57
C VAL A 373 -25.15 -2.91 18.10
N GLN A 374 -25.65 -1.77 18.58
CA GLN A 374 -27.02 -1.29 18.30
C GLN A 374 -27.04 -0.25 17.19
N THR A 375 -25.93 0.47 17.00
CA THR A 375 -25.82 1.57 16.04
C THR A 375 -24.49 1.51 15.28
N VAL A 376 -24.45 2.14 14.11
CA VAL A 376 -23.19 2.31 13.35
C VAL A 376 -22.15 3.10 14.14
N LEU A 377 -22.58 3.89 15.13
CA LEU A 377 -21.70 4.67 16.02
C LEU A 377 -20.90 3.81 17.00
N ASP A 378 -21.33 2.56 17.25
CA ASP A 378 -20.57 1.64 18.11
C ASP A 378 -19.38 0.99 17.38
N ILE A 379 -19.24 1.23 16.06
CA ILE A 379 -18.14 0.72 15.25
C ILE A 379 -17.00 1.75 15.30
N PRO A 380 -15.77 1.36 15.71
CA PRO A 380 -14.62 2.25 15.68
C PRO A 380 -14.39 2.86 14.30
N TYR A 381 -14.26 4.18 14.25
CA TYR A 381 -14.16 4.94 13.02
C TYR A 381 -12.72 5.44 12.83
N PHE A 382 -11.99 4.81 11.91
CA PHE A 382 -10.57 5.08 11.67
C PHE A 382 -10.33 5.73 10.31
N ASP A 383 -9.37 6.65 10.27
CA ASP A 383 -9.02 7.37 9.05
C ASP A 383 -8.42 6.42 7.99
N HIS A 384 -8.75 6.67 6.72
CA HIS A 384 -8.31 5.86 5.57
C HIS A 384 -8.62 4.34 5.65
N GLU A 385 -9.53 3.92 6.53
CA GLU A 385 -9.95 2.53 6.65
C GLU A 385 -11.14 2.15 5.77
N PHE A 386 -11.35 0.84 5.66
CA PHE A 386 -12.46 0.23 4.95
C PHE A 386 -13.85 0.60 5.51
N TRP A 387 -13.98 0.78 6.84
CA TRP A 387 -15.28 0.98 7.50
C TRP A 387 -15.96 2.30 7.11
N PRO A 388 -15.30 3.47 7.22
CA PRO A 388 -15.90 4.73 6.78
C PRO A 388 -16.41 4.69 5.34
N ILE A 389 -15.63 4.10 4.41
CA ILE A 389 -15.99 4.05 2.99
C ILE A 389 -17.23 3.18 2.78
N THR A 390 -17.25 1.98 3.38
CA THR A 390 -18.37 1.05 3.25
C THR A 390 -19.65 1.61 3.86
N ILE A 391 -19.54 2.32 4.99
CA ILE A 391 -20.67 2.96 5.65
C ILE A 391 -21.28 4.02 4.73
N GLU A 392 -20.46 4.90 4.15
CA GLU A 392 -20.94 5.92 3.19
C GLU A 392 -21.64 5.29 1.99
N GLU A 393 -21.02 4.28 1.35
CA GLU A 393 -21.60 3.60 0.20
C GLU A 393 -22.98 2.98 0.50
N LYS A 394 -23.16 2.47 1.74
CA LYS A 394 -24.43 1.87 2.17
C LYS A 394 -25.49 2.91 2.48
N LEU A 395 -25.11 4.03 3.10
CA LEU A 395 -26.03 5.15 3.34
C LEU A 395 -26.46 5.79 2.01
N ASP A 396 -25.55 5.95 1.07
CA ASP A 396 -25.84 6.43 -0.30
C ASP A 396 -26.80 5.50 -1.05
N GLN A 397 -26.61 4.18 -0.94
CA GLN A 397 -27.52 3.19 -1.53
C GLN A 397 -28.94 3.32 -0.96
N GLU A 398 -29.05 3.55 0.35
CA GLU A 398 -30.34 3.69 1.02
C GLU A 398 -31.03 5.02 0.67
N ASP A 399 -30.28 6.12 0.55
CA ASP A 399 -30.81 7.40 0.07
C ASP A 399 -31.39 7.29 -1.34
N ARG A 400 -30.65 6.66 -2.27
CA ARG A 400 -31.16 6.42 -3.64
C ARG A 400 -32.43 5.58 -3.63
N ARG A 401 -32.45 4.52 -2.81
CA ARG A 401 -33.62 3.64 -2.68
C ARG A 401 -34.86 4.40 -2.17
N LYS A 402 -34.69 5.31 -1.21
CA LYS A 402 -35.79 6.16 -0.71
C LYS A 402 -36.27 7.14 -1.77
N GLN A 403 -35.35 7.79 -2.48
CA GLN A 403 -35.69 8.71 -3.58
C GLN A 403 -36.48 7.99 -4.69
N GLU A 404 -36.07 6.78 -5.08
CA GLU A 404 -36.76 5.96 -6.09
C GLU A 404 -38.20 5.60 -5.65
N VAL A 405 -38.38 5.27 -4.37
CA VAL A 405 -39.72 4.98 -3.82
C VAL A 405 -40.58 6.25 -3.79
N GLU A 406 -40.02 7.38 -3.36
CA GLU A 406 -40.72 8.68 -3.32
C GLU A 406 -41.12 9.15 -4.72
N THR A 407 -40.24 9.02 -5.72
CA THR A 407 -40.57 9.36 -7.12
C THR A 407 -41.61 8.39 -7.70
N ALA A 408 -41.49 7.09 -7.45
CA ALA A 408 -42.49 6.12 -7.90
C ALA A 408 -43.86 6.32 -7.23
N GLN A 409 -43.89 6.88 -6.02
CA GLN A 409 -45.13 7.21 -5.32
C GLN A 409 -45.74 8.51 -5.85
N ALA A 410 -44.93 9.55 -6.06
CA ALA A 410 -45.38 10.81 -6.68
C ALA A 410 -45.96 10.59 -8.09
N MET A 411 -45.35 9.73 -8.91
CA MET A 411 -45.89 9.39 -10.24
C MET A 411 -47.25 8.66 -10.16
N LYS A 412 -47.50 7.88 -9.11
CA LYS A 412 -48.79 7.20 -8.90
C LYS A 412 -49.87 8.16 -8.40
N ASP A 413 -49.47 9.16 -7.62
CA ASP A 413 -50.39 10.17 -7.11
C ASP A 413 -50.78 11.15 -8.24
N GLU A 414 -49.86 11.46 -9.17
CA GLU A 414 -50.16 12.26 -10.38
C GLU A 414 -51.06 11.51 -11.39
N ASP A 415 -50.91 10.19 -11.55
CA ASP A 415 -51.80 9.37 -12.40
C ASP A 415 -53.22 9.20 -11.80
N PHE A 416 -53.44 9.50 -10.51
CA PHE A 416 -54.74 9.38 -9.84
C PHE A 416 -55.60 10.65 -9.95
N ASP A 417 -54.98 11.82 -10.15
CA ASP A 417 -55.69 13.11 -10.27
C ASP A 417 -56.25 13.39 -11.68
N ASP A 418 -55.95 12.56 -12.69
CA ASP A 418 -56.47 12.71 -14.08
C ASP A 418 -57.77 11.91 -14.33
N PHE A 419 -58.38 11.34 -13.28
CA PHE A 419 -59.64 10.58 -13.32
C PHE A 419 -60.71 11.16 -12.39
N SER A 420 -60.99 12.47 -12.47
CA SER A 420 -62.23 13.05 -11.92
C SER A 420 -63.06 13.75 -13.00
N GLU A 421 -64.07 13.01 -13.47
CA GLU A 421 -65.38 13.43 -14.00
C GLU A 421 -65.46 14.59 -15.02
N SER A 422 -65.66 14.23 -16.29
CA SER A 422 -66.54 14.99 -17.18
C SER A 422 -67.95 14.39 -17.12
N GLU A 423 -68.80 14.93 -16.24
CA GLU A 423 -70.25 14.70 -16.34
C GLU A 423 -70.81 15.50 -17.51
N ASP A 424 -71.46 14.78 -18.42
CA ASP A 424 -72.11 15.27 -19.63
C ASP A 424 -73.49 15.88 -19.25
N PRO A 425 -73.79 17.16 -19.56
CA PRO A 425 -75.10 17.71 -19.26
C PRO A 425 -76.06 17.45 -20.42
N THR A 426 -77.00 16.53 -20.21
CA THR A 426 -78.25 16.45 -20.99
C THR A 426 -79.17 17.63 -20.64
N GLU A 427 -79.34 18.56 -21.59
CA GLU A 427 -80.64 18.98 -22.17
C GLU A 427 -80.43 19.85 -23.42
#